data_AF-A0A0R2MVA2-F1
#
_entry.id   AF-A0A0R2MVA2-F1
#
_cell.length_a   1.000
_cell.length_b   1.000
_cell.length_c   1.000
_cell.angle_alpha   90.00
_cell.angle_beta   90.00
_cell.angle_gamma   90.00
#
_symmetry.space_group_name_H-M   'P 1'
#
loop_
_entity.id
_entity.type
_entity.pdbx_description
1 polymer ?
#
loop_
_entity_poly.entity_id
_entity_poly.type
_entity_poly.pdbx_seq_one_letter_code
_entity_poly.pdbx_strand_id
1 'polypeptide(L)'
;MIEMKQAEQKAAAKALIKEMHDALGDEYSDIKLLLGQTYVAIDKKGVSPLVNSMIGDIQVASIKPHKPYPTIFNDDLDKLDALTKTKWWDNIGLFRGYTG
;
A
#
# COMPACT_ATOMS: atom_id res chain seq x y z
N MET A 1 0.91 23.43 5.47
CA MET A 1 1.78 22.68 4.51
C MET A 1 1.80 21.16 4.74
N ILE A 2 1.27 20.63 5.85
CA ILE A 2 1.25 19.18 6.13
C ILE A 2 0.08 18.46 5.42
N GLU A 3 -1.07 19.12 5.24
CA GLU A 3 -2.27 18.53 4.63
C GLU A 3 -2.15 18.24 3.12
N MET A 4 -1.48 19.11 2.33
CA MET A 4 -1.25 18.85 0.89
C MET A 4 -0.46 17.56 0.66
N LYS A 5 0.56 17.30 1.50
CA LYS A 5 1.42 16.12 1.36
C LYS A 5 0.69 14.81 1.66
N GLN A 6 -0.31 14.82 2.55
CA GLN A 6 -1.13 13.63 2.82
C GLN A 6 -2.09 13.32 1.66
N ALA A 7 -2.67 14.34 1.03
CA ALA A 7 -3.53 14.16 -0.13
C ALA A 7 -2.76 13.58 -1.33
N GLU A 8 -1.54 14.08 -1.57
CA GLU A 8 -0.64 13.56 -2.62
C GLU A 8 -0.22 12.10 -2.34
N GLN A 9 0.13 11.76 -1.09
CA GLN A 9 0.44 10.37 -0.70
C GLN A 9 -0.75 9.44 -0.87
N LYS A 10 -1.94 9.89 -0.47
CA LYS A 10 -3.17 9.14 -0.60
C LYS A 10 -3.48 8.87 -2.07
N ALA A 11 -3.30 9.86 -2.93
CA ALA A 11 -3.45 9.72 -4.38
C ALA A 11 -2.41 8.76 -4.96
N ALA A 12 -1.13 8.91 -4.60
CA ALA A 12 -0.05 8.05 -5.09
C ALA A 12 -0.22 6.58 -4.67
N ALA A 13 -0.49 6.33 -3.38
CA ALA A 13 -0.72 4.99 -2.87
C ALA A 13 -1.96 4.34 -3.53
N LYS A 14 -3.04 5.11 -3.70
CA LYS A 14 -4.24 4.62 -4.39
C LYS A 14 -4.00 4.31 -5.87
N ALA A 15 -3.20 5.13 -6.55
CA ALA A 15 -2.85 4.89 -7.95
C ALA A 15 -2.08 3.57 -8.08
N LEU A 16 -1.02 3.39 -7.28
CA LEU A 16 -0.22 2.16 -7.27
C LEU A 16 -1.06 0.93 -6.90
N ILE A 17 -1.90 1.00 -5.86
CA ILE A 17 -2.78 -0.12 -5.48
C ILE A 17 -3.76 -0.48 -6.61
N LYS A 18 -4.24 0.52 -7.35
CA LYS A 18 -5.11 0.28 -8.50
C LYS A 18 -4.34 -0.38 -9.64
N GLU A 19 -3.16 0.10 -9.99
CA GLU A 19 -2.31 -0.50 -11.03
C GLU A 19 -1.95 -1.95 -10.68
N MET A 20 -1.59 -2.22 -9.43
CA MET A 20 -1.39 -3.57 -8.91
C MET A 20 -2.65 -4.43 -9.05
N HIS A 21 -3.83 -3.90 -8.75
CA HIS A 21 -5.09 -4.65 -8.87
C HIS A 21 -5.42 -5.00 -10.33
N ASP A 22 -5.22 -4.05 -11.25
CA ASP A 22 -5.46 -4.23 -12.69
C ASP A 22 -4.41 -5.16 -13.34
N ALA A 23 -3.18 -5.17 -12.82
CA ALA A 23 -2.11 -6.07 -13.28
C ALA A 23 -2.34 -7.54 -12.90
N LEU A 24 -3.16 -7.82 -11.87
CA LEU A 24 -3.43 -9.17 -11.42
C LEU A 24 -4.57 -9.85 -12.20
N GLY A 25 -4.27 -11.06 -12.68
CA GLY A 25 -5.27 -11.98 -13.21
C GLY A 25 -6.20 -12.51 -12.11
N ASP A 26 -7.33 -13.12 -12.51
CA ASP A 26 -8.34 -13.65 -11.58
C ASP A 26 -7.83 -14.80 -10.70
N GLU A 27 -6.72 -15.43 -11.09
CA GLU A 27 -6.01 -16.43 -10.29
C GLU A 27 -5.43 -15.89 -8.97
N TYR A 28 -5.37 -14.56 -8.81
CA TYR A 28 -4.94 -13.87 -7.60
C TYR A 28 -6.11 -13.18 -6.88
N SER A 29 -7.30 -13.75 -6.94
CA SER A 29 -8.54 -13.19 -6.36
C SER A 29 -8.39 -12.72 -4.91
N ASP A 30 -7.65 -13.46 -4.07
CA ASP A 30 -7.40 -13.09 -2.68
C ASP A 30 -6.59 -11.80 -2.55
N ILE A 31 -5.57 -11.63 -3.39
CA ILE A 31 -4.72 -10.44 -3.42
C ILE A 31 -5.47 -9.26 -4.01
N LYS A 32 -6.27 -9.48 -5.08
CA LYS A 32 -7.17 -8.44 -5.63
C LYS A 32 -8.14 -7.95 -4.57
N LEU A 33 -8.72 -8.85 -3.78
CA LEU A 33 -9.62 -8.51 -2.68
C LEU A 33 -8.89 -7.67 -1.62
N LEU A 34 -7.69 -8.07 -1.21
CA LEU A 34 -6.86 -7.33 -0.26
C LEU A 34 -6.50 -5.90 -0.75
N LEU A 35 -6.12 -5.77 -2.03
CA LEU A 35 -5.84 -4.46 -2.66
C LEU A 35 -7.09 -3.58 -2.67
N GLY A 36 -8.25 -4.13 -3.05
CA GLY A 36 -9.52 -3.42 -3.08
C GLY A 36 -9.97 -2.97 -1.68
N GLN A 37 -9.82 -3.82 -0.67
CA GLN A 37 -10.09 -3.47 0.73
C GLN A 37 -9.19 -2.34 1.20
N THR A 38 -7.89 -2.42 0.90
CA THR A 38 -6.92 -1.38 1.27
C THR A 38 -7.23 -0.06 0.57
N TYR A 39 -7.57 -0.07 -0.72
CA TYR A 39 -7.95 1.11 -1.49
C TYR A 39 -9.10 1.89 -0.83
N VAL A 40 -10.14 1.19 -0.39
CA VAL A 40 -11.31 1.80 0.27
C VAL A 40 -10.99 2.21 1.70
N ALA A 41 -10.19 1.41 2.41
CA ALA A 41 -9.85 1.66 3.80
C ALA A 41 -8.93 2.88 3.97
N ILE A 42 -8.09 3.18 2.98
CA ILE A 42 -7.25 4.39 2.91
C ILE A 42 -8.09 5.67 3.05
N ASP A 43 -9.30 5.72 2.49
CA ASP A 43 -10.18 6.89 2.65
C ASP A 43 -10.67 7.10 4.08
N LYS A 44 -10.82 6.01 4.83
CA LYS A 44 -11.50 6.00 6.14
C LYS A 44 -10.53 6.04 7.32
N LYS A 45 -9.36 5.43 7.20
CA LYS A 45 -8.44 5.17 8.32
C LYS A 45 -7.03 5.74 8.12
N GLY A 46 -6.74 6.35 6.97
CA GLY A 46 -5.42 6.87 6.63
C GLY A 46 -4.51 5.85 5.93
N VAL A 47 -3.44 6.33 5.29
CA VAL A 47 -2.62 5.55 4.35
C VAL A 47 -1.63 4.62 5.05
N SER A 48 -0.81 5.13 5.97
CA SER A 48 0.41 4.44 6.43
C SER A 48 0.19 3.06 7.07
N PRO A 49 -0.66 2.88 8.10
CA PRO A 49 -0.76 1.56 8.75
C PRO A 49 -1.44 0.52 7.84
N LEU A 50 -2.35 0.95 6.97
CA LEU A 50 -3.06 0.05 6.06
C LEU A 50 -2.19 -0.47 4.93
N VAL A 51 -1.42 0.42 4.30
CA VAL A 51 -0.52 0.04 3.20
C VAL A 51 0.62 -0.86 3.70
N ASN A 52 1.19 -0.59 4.88
CA ASN A 52 2.20 -1.46 5.48
C ASN A 52 1.67 -2.86 5.78
N SER A 53 0.47 -2.96 6.38
CA SER A 53 -0.16 -4.26 6.64
C SER A 53 -0.39 -5.02 5.34
N MET A 54 -0.92 -4.34 4.32
CA MET A 54 -1.18 -4.93 3.01
C MET A 54 0.10 -5.47 2.35
N ILE A 55 1.20 -4.72 2.38
CA ILE A 55 2.50 -5.19 1.83
C ILE A 55 2.96 -6.45 2.56
N GLY A 56 2.87 -6.48 3.89
CA GLY A 56 3.21 -7.66 4.68
C GLY A 56 2.35 -8.88 4.31
N ASP A 57 1.04 -8.70 4.17
CA ASP A 57 0.11 -9.76 3.77
C ASP A 57 0.42 -10.29 2.36
N ILE A 58 0.75 -9.41 1.41
CA ILE A 58 1.15 -9.78 0.03
C ILE A 58 2.47 -10.56 0.04
N GLN A 59 3.47 -10.12 0.82
CA GLN A 59 4.75 -10.81 0.96
C GLN A 59 4.56 -12.22 1.55
N VAL A 60 3.73 -12.36 2.58
CA VAL A 60 3.40 -13.67 3.17
C VAL A 60 2.67 -14.55 2.16
N ALA A 61 1.72 -14.00 1.41
CA ALA A 61 1.03 -14.74 0.36
C ALA A 61 1.97 -15.16 -0.78
N SER A 62 3.02 -14.39 -1.08
CA SER A 62 4.04 -14.74 -2.06
C SER A 62 4.87 -15.98 -1.69
N ILE A 63 4.94 -16.35 -0.41
CA ILE A 63 5.71 -17.50 0.10
C ILE A 63 4.96 -18.82 -0.12
N LYS A 64 3.63 -18.77 -0.28
CA LYS A 64 2.82 -19.95 -0.62
C LYS A 64 3.08 -20.37 -2.07
N PRO A 65 2.86 -21.66 -2.43
CA PRO A 65 3.01 -22.15 -3.80
C PRO A 65 1.92 -21.57 -4.72
N HIS A 66 2.11 -20.32 -5.13
CA HIS A 66 1.33 -19.64 -6.14
C HIS A 66 2.20 -19.41 -7.38
N LYS A 67 1.55 -19.16 -8.52
CA LYS A 67 2.27 -18.64 -9.67
C LYS A 67 2.96 -17.32 -9.29
N PRO A 68 4.19 -17.08 -9.75
CA PRO A 68 4.88 -15.83 -9.48
C PRO A 68 4.06 -14.64 -9.95
N TYR A 69 4.01 -13.58 -9.15
CA TYR A 69 3.28 -12.38 -9.54
C TYR A 69 3.85 -11.76 -10.83
N PRO A 70 3.02 -11.06 -11.63
CA PRO A 70 3.48 -10.31 -12.79
C PRO A 70 4.61 -9.33 -12.43
N THR A 71 5.54 -9.10 -13.35
CA THR A 71 6.66 -8.15 -13.13
C THR A 71 6.16 -6.75 -12.77
N ILE A 72 5.14 -6.26 -13.48
CA ILE A 72 4.51 -4.94 -13.21
C ILE A 72 4.00 -4.87 -11.77
N PHE A 73 3.36 -5.94 -11.29
CA PHE A 73 2.87 -6.01 -9.92
C PHE A 73 4.00 -5.93 -8.89
N ASN A 74 5.09 -6.66 -9.13
CA ASN A 74 6.25 -6.63 -8.23
C ASN A 74 6.95 -5.26 -8.24
N ASP A 75 7.09 -4.63 -9.41
CA ASP A 75 7.66 -3.29 -9.53
C ASP A 75 6.83 -2.25 -8.77
N ASP A 76 5.50 -2.33 -8.85
CA ASP A 76 4.61 -1.42 -8.13
C ASP A 76 4.56 -1.71 -6.63
N LEU A 77 4.68 -2.98 -6.22
CA LEU A 77 4.84 -3.36 -4.82
C LEU A 77 6.12 -2.79 -4.22
N ASP A 78 7.24 -2.86 -4.96
CA ASP A 78 8.53 -2.32 -4.53
C ASP A 78 8.50 -0.79 -4.43
N LYS A 79 7.89 -0.10 -5.41
CA LYS A 79 7.65 1.35 -5.33
C LYS A 79 6.81 1.70 -4.12
N LEU A 80 5.75 0.93 -3.84
CA LEU A 80 4.87 1.17 -2.71
C LEU A 80 5.63 0.98 -1.39
N ASP A 81 6.43 -0.07 -1.25
CA ASP A 81 7.31 -0.34 -0.11
C ASP A 81 8.44 0.71 0.06
N ALA A 82 9.00 1.23 -1.02
CA ALA A 82 9.95 2.33 -0.96
C ALA A 82 9.28 3.63 -0.48
N LEU A 83 8.05 3.90 -0.95
CA LEU A 83 7.22 4.99 -0.46
C LEU A 83 6.90 4.81 1.03
N THR A 84 6.74 3.57 1.50
CA THR A 84 6.45 3.32 2.91
C THR A 84 7.61 3.63 3.84
N LYS A 85 8.82 3.33 3.40
CA LYS A 85 10.05 3.43 4.20
C LYS A 85 10.64 4.84 4.26
N THR A 86 10.08 5.78 3.52
CA THR A 86 10.64 7.13 3.45
C THR A 86 10.20 7.99 4.65
N LYS A 87 11.13 8.77 5.22
CA LYS A 87 10.97 9.53 6.50
C LYS A 87 9.73 10.44 6.60
N TRP A 88 9.13 10.81 5.47
CA TRP A 88 7.93 11.66 5.37
C TRP A 88 6.63 10.86 5.53
N TRP A 89 6.68 9.53 5.37
CA TRP A 89 5.55 8.60 5.52
C TRP A 89 5.44 8.05 6.95
N ASP A 90 6.57 7.89 7.64
CA ASP A 90 6.67 7.47 9.05
C ASP A 90 6.24 8.59 10.03
N ASN A 91 6.52 9.85 9.69
CA ASN A 91 6.21 11.03 10.51
C ASN A 91 4.70 11.27 10.73
N ILE A 92 3.82 10.65 9.95
CA ILE A 92 2.37 10.83 10.07
C ILE A 92 1.82 10.03 11.27
N GLY A 93 2.53 8.97 11.69
CA GLY A 93 2.24 8.23 12.92
C GLY A 93 2.78 8.90 14.19
N LEU A 94 3.78 9.78 14.07
CA LEU A 94 4.47 10.42 15.20
C LEU A 94 3.87 11.76 15.66
N PHE A 95 2.94 12.36 14.91
CA PHE A 95 2.18 13.54 15.37
C PHE A 95 1.16 13.24 16.49
N ARG A 96 1.26 12.08 17.14
CA ARG A 96 0.52 11.74 18.36
C ARG A 96 1.36 11.73 19.65
N GLY A 97 2.55 12.34 19.66
CA GLY A 97 3.44 12.18 20.82
C GLY A 97 4.47 13.26 21.16
N TYR A 98 4.41 14.50 20.67
CA TYR A 98 5.29 15.57 21.17
C TYR A 98 4.55 16.89 21.39
N THR A 99 3.78 16.94 22.46
CA THR A 99 3.64 18.13 23.29
C THR A 99 4.56 17.94 24.50
N GLY A 100 5.66 18.70 24.55
CA GLY A 100 6.62 18.73 25.65
C GLY A 100 7.66 19.79 25.40
#